data_AF-A0A4R0N1H3-F1
#
_entry.id   AF-A0A4R0N1H3-F1
#
_cell.length_a   1.000
_cell.length_b   1.000
_cell.length_c   1.000
_cell.angle_alpha   90.00
_cell.angle_beta   90.00
_cell.angle_gamma   90.00
#
_symmetry.space_group_name_H-M   'P 1'
#
loop_
_entity.id
_entity.type
_entity.pdbx_description
1 polymer ?
#
loop_
_entity_poly.entity_id
_entity_poly.type
_entity_poly.pdbx_seq_one_letter_code
_entity_poly.pdbx_strand_id
1 'polypeptide(L)'
;MKIKILFSIILALLFTSCQKDIVFVEGSGPGGTPPKTIKTSMKAKVDGVWVECEFAYAQEYINSDGKKDLQINGIKAPQAFIFNWQDFKGVGTYNAADLISSANYTNGITDPFTQTYYAESGTIKVTTYNSKAIIGTFEFKAANTVGEIKTITEGQFIISLEPTPGPTPGQGTANMSAKVDGASLNFVGQANLNINAKLGNMMTIYGTNGLKVVTIIVYNYKGAGTYEIDIDAQGGYNEDQTQTGSYASETGVKTGKLIITSSTSNTVKGTFEFVAPNMDTFLKTKKTITEGKFDVSYTTTSI
;
A
#
# COMPACT_ATOMS: atom_id res chain seq x y z
N MET A 1 -62.40 -52.70 20.36
CA MET A 1 -62.70 -52.17 19.01
C MET A 1 -62.10 -50.78 18.88
N LYS A 2 -61.15 -50.64 17.96
CA LYS A 2 -60.56 -49.42 17.34
C LYS A 2 -59.70 -48.45 18.18
N ILE A 3 -58.40 -48.75 18.12
CA ILE A 3 -57.23 -47.85 18.13
C ILE A 3 -57.30 -46.84 16.97
N LYS A 4 -56.93 -45.57 17.22
CA LYS A 4 -56.20 -44.60 16.35
C LYS A 4 -55.63 -43.52 17.30
N ILE A 5 -54.35 -43.38 17.65
CA ILE A 5 -53.12 -43.06 16.88
C ILE A 5 -53.33 -41.97 15.82
N LEU A 6 -52.92 -40.74 16.16
CA LEU A 6 -52.41 -39.69 15.25
C LEU A 6 -51.73 -38.62 16.14
N PHE A 7 -50.51 -38.83 16.63
CA PHE A 7 -49.21 -38.59 15.97
C PHE A 7 -48.99 -37.14 15.50
N SER A 8 -48.10 -36.50 16.25
CA SER A 8 -47.29 -35.31 15.96
C SER A 8 -47.15 -34.95 14.49
N ILE A 9 -47.64 -33.76 14.10
CA ILE A 9 -47.22 -33.08 12.87
C ILE A 9 -47.07 -31.57 13.17
N ILE A 10 -45.81 -31.19 13.36
CA ILE A 10 -45.16 -29.98 12.82
C ILE A 10 -45.52 -28.65 13.48
N LEU A 11 -44.89 -28.44 14.62
CA LEU A 11 -44.41 -27.15 15.10
C LEU A 11 -43.03 -26.87 14.43
N ALA A 12 -43.00 -26.36 13.19
CA ALA A 12 -41.75 -25.99 12.50
C ALA A 12 -41.94 -24.81 11.51
N LEU A 13 -42.42 -23.67 12.00
CA LEU A 13 -42.48 -22.41 11.22
C LEU A 13 -41.77 -21.24 11.90
N LEU A 14 -40.80 -21.51 12.77
CA LEU A 14 -39.91 -20.49 13.31
C LEU A 14 -38.47 -20.83 12.92
N PHE A 15 -37.76 -19.80 12.46
CA PHE A 15 -36.37 -19.78 11.98
C PHE A 15 -36.15 -20.17 10.51
N THR A 16 -36.76 -19.43 9.58
CA THR A 16 -35.98 -19.00 8.39
C THR A 16 -34.94 -17.99 8.86
N SER A 17 -33.94 -18.48 9.58
CA SER A 17 -32.64 -17.81 9.64
C SER A 17 -32.18 -17.77 8.18
N CYS A 18 -32.32 -16.63 7.52
CA CYS A 18 -31.49 -16.31 6.36
C CYS A 18 -30.05 -16.45 6.86
N GLN A 19 -29.49 -17.64 6.68
CA GLN A 19 -28.06 -17.87 6.76
C GLN A 19 -27.52 -16.95 5.66
N LYS A 20 -27.07 -15.74 6.04
CA LYS A 20 -26.37 -14.85 5.12
C LYS A 20 -25.32 -15.74 4.47
N ASP A 21 -25.43 -15.92 3.15
CA ASP A 21 -24.43 -16.66 2.39
C ASP A 21 -23.08 -16.13 2.83
N ILE A 22 -22.28 -17.02 3.41
CA ILE A 22 -20.90 -16.70 3.71
C ILE A 22 -20.30 -16.44 2.34
N VAL A 23 -20.09 -15.17 2.00
CA VAL A 23 -19.40 -14.79 0.79
C VAL A 23 -17.98 -15.29 0.98
N PHE A 24 -17.71 -16.48 0.45
CA PHE A 24 -16.39 -17.05 0.43
C PHE A 24 -15.56 -16.17 -0.49
N VAL A 25 -14.62 -15.43 0.10
CA VAL A 25 -13.50 -14.91 -0.65
C VAL A 25 -12.71 -16.12 -1.14
N GLU A 26 -12.45 -16.20 -2.43
CA GLU A 26 -11.68 -17.29 -3.03
C GLU A 26 -10.36 -17.49 -2.24
N GLY A 27 -10.16 -18.69 -1.67
CA GLY A 27 -8.99 -19.01 -0.84
C GLY A 27 -9.13 -18.86 0.68
N SER A 28 -10.31 -18.50 1.22
CA SER A 28 -10.50 -18.22 2.66
C SER A 28 -11.01 -19.39 3.54
N GLY A 29 -10.98 -20.64 3.03
CA GLY A 29 -11.47 -21.83 3.76
C GLY A 29 -10.39 -22.86 4.07
N PRO A 30 -10.51 -23.65 5.16
CA PRO A 30 -9.70 -24.85 5.36
C PRO A 30 -9.90 -25.80 4.16
N GLY A 31 -8.85 -25.99 3.35
CA GLY A 31 -8.90 -26.84 2.15
C GLY A 31 -9.27 -26.12 0.83
N GLY A 32 -9.39 -24.79 0.82
CA GLY A 32 -9.49 -24.03 -0.43
C GLY A 32 -8.16 -24.00 -1.17
N THR A 33 -8.17 -24.24 -2.48
CA THR A 33 -6.98 -24.03 -3.33
C THR A 33 -6.55 -22.56 -3.21
N PRO A 34 -5.31 -22.27 -2.77
CA PRO A 34 -4.83 -20.89 -2.69
C PRO A 34 -4.90 -20.23 -4.07
N PRO A 35 -5.46 -19.01 -4.20
CA PRO A 35 -5.49 -18.32 -5.48
C PRO A 35 -4.07 -18.13 -6.01
N LYS A 36 -3.89 -18.40 -7.32
CA LYS A 36 -2.57 -18.35 -7.99
C LYS A 36 -1.99 -16.93 -8.03
N THR A 37 -2.84 -15.92 -7.93
CA THR A 37 -2.46 -14.51 -7.83
C THR A 37 -3.38 -13.84 -6.80
N ILE A 38 -2.80 -13.21 -5.78
CA ILE A 38 -3.55 -12.48 -4.77
C ILE A 38 -3.62 -11.01 -5.22
N LYS A 39 -4.80 -10.57 -5.66
CA LYS A 39 -5.02 -9.17 -6.04
C LYS A 39 -5.57 -8.41 -4.84
N THR A 40 -4.87 -7.34 -4.45
CA THR A 40 -5.35 -6.45 -3.40
C THR A 40 -6.68 -5.80 -3.79
N SER A 41 -7.66 -5.84 -2.88
CA SER A 41 -8.98 -5.23 -3.05
C SER A 41 -9.64 -4.97 -1.69
N MET A 42 -10.49 -3.95 -1.63
CA MET A 42 -11.29 -3.66 -0.44
C MET A 42 -12.60 -3.01 -0.89
N LYS A 43 -13.72 -3.46 -0.31
CA LYS A 43 -15.03 -2.88 -0.60
C LYS A 43 -16.04 -3.16 0.50
N ALA A 44 -17.05 -2.30 0.62
CA ALA A 44 -18.21 -2.49 1.47
C ALA A 44 -19.41 -1.70 0.94
N LYS A 45 -20.60 -1.99 1.48
CA LYS A 45 -21.76 -1.12 1.34
C LYS A 45 -21.77 -0.11 2.49
N VAL A 46 -21.78 1.18 2.16
CA VAL A 46 -22.02 2.28 3.10
C VAL A 46 -23.45 2.75 2.88
N ASP A 47 -24.30 2.61 3.89
CA ASP A 47 -25.73 2.88 3.81
C ASP A 47 -26.40 2.18 2.60
N GLY A 48 -25.98 0.94 2.34
CA GLY A 48 -26.47 0.12 1.23
C GLY A 48 -25.81 0.38 -0.13
N VAL A 49 -24.98 1.41 -0.28
CA VAL A 49 -24.30 1.78 -1.54
C VAL A 49 -22.87 1.25 -1.57
N TRP A 50 -22.49 0.59 -2.66
CA TRP A 50 -21.13 0.08 -2.82
C TRP A 50 -20.07 1.19 -2.87
N VAL A 51 -19.08 1.06 -2.00
CA VAL A 51 -17.82 1.78 -2.03
C VAL A 51 -16.74 0.73 -2.31
N GLU A 52 -16.23 0.73 -3.54
CA GLU A 52 -15.08 -0.10 -3.95
C GLU A 52 -13.82 0.75 -3.96
N CYS A 53 -12.81 0.36 -3.19
CA CYS A 53 -11.54 1.07 -3.09
C CYS A 53 -10.72 0.92 -4.38
N GLU A 54 -10.17 2.03 -4.84
CA GLU A 54 -9.22 2.09 -5.96
C GLU A 54 -7.85 1.56 -5.55
N PHE A 55 -7.50 1.73 -4.27
CA PHE A 55 -6.26 1.28 -3.67
C PHE A 55 -6.52 0.70 -2.29
N ALA A 56 -5.81 -0.35 -1.91
CA ALA A 56 -5.79 -0.84 -0.54
C ALA A 56 -4.40 -1.38 -0.18
N TYR A 57 -4.03 -1.32 1.08
CA TYR A 57 -2.73 -1.79 1.57
C TYR A 57 -2.77 -2.07 3.07
N ALA A 58 -1.74 -2.77 3.55
CA ALA A 58 -1.47 -2.97 4.97
C ALA A 58 -0.11 -2.37 5.33
N GLN A 59 0.01 -1.90 6.55
CA GLN A 59 1.27 -1.49 7.17
C GLN A 59 1.40 -2.21 8.51
N GLU A 60 2.51 -2.91 8.68
CA GLU A 60 2.88 -3.51 9.96
C GLU A 60 3.90 -2.62 10.67
N TYR A 61 3.74 -2.48 11.98
CA TYR A 61 4.66 -1.75 12.83
C TYR A 61 5.09 -2.66 13.97
N ILE A 62 6.39 -2.70 14.28
CA ILE A 62 6.88 -3.37 15.49
C ILE A 62 7.18 -2.28 16.51
N ASN A 63 6.40 -2.25 17.58
CA ASN A 63 6.56 -1.29 18.66
C ASN A 63 7.82 -1.59 19.49
N SER A 64 8.26 -0.60 20.27
CA SER A 64 9.42 -0.74 21.17
C SER A 64 9.30 -1.86 22.20
N ASP A 65 8.09 -2.32 22.49
CA ASP A 65 7.79 -3.46 23.37
C ASP A 65 7.78 -4.81 22.63
N GLY A 66 8.12 -4.83 21.35
CA GLY A 66 8.16 -6.00 20.47
C GLY A 66 6.79 -6.44 19.97
N LYS A 67 5.70 -5.74 20.30
CA LYS A 67 4.36 -6.06 19.80
C LYS A 67 4.18 -5.57 18.37
N LYS A 68 3.36 -6.30 17.62
CA LYS A 68 3.05 -5.97 16.24
C LYS A 68 1.74 -5.20 16.18
N ASP A 69 1.78 -3.99 15.66
CA ASP A 69 0.59 -3.26 15.27
C ASP A 69 0.34 -3.45 13.77
N LEU A 70 -0.93 -3.39 13.37
CA LEU A 70 -1.33 -3.52 11.98
C LEU A 70 -2.27 -2.37 11.65
N GLN A 71 -2.06 -1.73 10.50
CA GLN A 71 -3.01 -0.84 9.88
C GLN A 71 -3.40 -1.38 8.51
N ILE A 72 -4.69 -1.37 8.18
CA ILE A 72 -5.19 -1.64 6.82
C ILE A 72 -5.95 -0.41 6.34
N ASN A 73 -5.62 0.06 5.14
CA ASN A 73 -6.28 1.19 4.50
C ASN A 73 -6.90 0.75 3.17
N GLY A 74 -8.11 1.20 2.89
CA GLY A 74 -8.73 1.16 1.58
C GLY A 74 -9.17 2.56 1.16
N ILE A 75 -8.75 3.03 0.00
CA ILE A 75 -8.93 4.41 -0.45
C ILE A 75 -9.75 4.42 -1.74
N LYS A 76 -10.78 5.26 -1.77
CA LYS A 76 -11.55 5.65 -2.97
C LYS A 76 -11.78 7.15 -2.89
N ALA A 77 -10.85 7.97 -3.37
CA ALA A 77 -10.88 9.41 -3.10
C ALA A 77 -12.25 10.05 -3.44
N PRO A 78 -12.89 10.79 -2.51
CA PRO A 78 -12.38 11.27 -1.22
C PRO A 78 -12.72 10.37 -0.01
N GLN A 79 -13.22 9.16 -0.24
CA GLN A 79 -13.66 8.20 0.76
C GLN A 79 -12.54 7.22 1.16
N ALA A 80 -12.58 6.69 2.39
CA ALA A 80 -11.64 5.67 2.83
C ALA A 80 -12.20 4.77 3.94
N PHE A 81 -11.68 3.55 4.03
CA PHE A 81 -11.80 2.66 5.19
C PHE A 81 -10.43 2.54 5.85
N ILE A 82 -10.36 2.67 7.18
CA ILE A 82 -9.11 2.56 7.93
C ILE A 82 -9.35 1.65 9.12
N PHE A 83 -8.52 0.60 9.23
CA PHE A 83 -8.51 -0.32 10.36
C PHE A 83 -7.17 -0.24 11.07
N ASN A 84 -7.18 -0.15 12.40
CA ASN A 84 -5.99 -0.13 13.23
C ASN A 84 -6.10 -1.21 14.30
N TRP A 85 -5.03 -1.97 14.49
CA TRP A 85 -4.85 -2.93 15.56
C TRP A 85 -3.58 -2.61 16.33
N GLN A 86 -3.69 -2.52 17.64
CA GLN A 86 -2.58 -2.64 18.56
C GLN A 86 -2.40 -4.10 18.96
N ASP A 87 -1.17 -4.60 18.96
CA ASP A 87 -0.85 -5.99 19.33
C ASP A 87 -1.65 -7.04 18.53
N PHE A 88 -1.66 -6.89 17.21
CA PHE A 88 -2.36 -7.73 16.26
C PHE A 88 -1.99 -9.22 16.39
N LYS A 89 -3.01 -10.07 16.58
CA LYS A 89 -2.86 -11.51 16.87
C LYS A 89 -3.01 -12.42 15.65
N GLY A 90 -3.19 -11.88 14.45
CA GLY A 90 -3.38 -12.65 13.23
C GLY A 90 -4.84 -13.00 12.94
N VAL A 91 -5.11 -14.27 12.62
CA VAL A 91 -6.47 -14.76 12.29
C VAL A 91 -7.37 -14.66 13.53
N GLY A 92 -8.56 -14.08 13.37
CA GLY A 92 -9.49 -13.88 14.47
C GLY A 92 -10.64 -12.93 14.14
N THR A 93 -11.56 -12.81 15.07
CA THR A 93 -12.63 -11.79 15.03
C THR A 93 -12.28 -10.70 16.04
N TYR A 94 -12.18 -9.49 15.55
CA TYR A 94 -11.86 -8.30 16.32
C TYR A 94 -13.08 -7.41 16.44
N ASN A 95 -13.25 -6.77 17.60
CA ASN A 95 -14.26 -5.73 17.76
C ASN A 95 -13.81 -4.50 16.96
N ALA A 96 -14.71 -3.93 16.15
CA ALA A 96 -14.41 -2.77 15.33
C ALA A 96 -14.37 -1.45 16.15
N ALA A 97 -14.92 -1.45 17.36
CA ALA A 97 -15.08 -0.28 18.22
C ALA A 97 -14.25 -0.37 19.50
N ASP A 98 -13.15 -1.13 19.49
CA ASP A 98 -12.26 -1.29 20.64
C ASP A 98 -11.12 -0.25 20.61
N LEU A 99 -10.56 0.06 21.77
CA LEU A 99 -9.42 0.97 21.90
C LEU A 99 -8.17 0.40 21.22
N ILE A 100 -8.02 -0.92 21.24
CA ILE A 100 -6.89 -1.64 20.64
C ILE A 100 -7.19 -2.18 19.24
N SER A 101 -8.46 -2.11 18.79
CA SER A 101 -8.88 -2.54 17.46
C SER A 101 -10.00 -1.61 17.00
N SER A 102 -9.68 -0.66 16.13
CA SER A 102 -10.63 0.35 15.68
C SER A 102 -10.81 0.33 14.17
N ALA A 103 -12.05 0.54 13.74
CA ALA A 103 -12.39 0.84 12.36
C ALA A 103 -12.94 2.26 12.26
N ASN A 104 -12.65 2.93 11.15
CA ASN A 104 -13.35 4.13 10.76
C ASN A 104 -13.60 4.15 9.25
N TYR A 105 -14.57 4.96 8.88
CA TYR A 105 -14.91 5.28 7.51
C TYR A 105 -14.87 6.79 7.33
N THR A 106 -14.17 7.27 6.31
CA THR A 106 -14.12 8.68 5.95
C THR A 106 -14.91 8.90 4.67
N ASN A 107 -15.79 9.90 4.65
CA ASN A 107 -16.64 10.25 3.50
C ASN A 107 -16.15 11.50 2.74
N GLY A 108 -15.07 12.13 3.21
CA GLY A 108 -14.49 13.35 2.63
C GLY A 108 -13.21 13.77 3.33
N ILE A 109 -12.42 14.64 2.70
CA ILE A 109 -11.12 15.11 3.22
C ILE A 109 -11.11 16.61 3.58
N THR A 110 -12.22 17.31 3.39
CA THR A 110 -12.28 18.77 3.59
C THR A 110 -12.38 19.14 5.07
N ASP A 111 -13.06 18.30 5.85
CA ASP A 111 -13.14 18.44 7.31
C ASP A 111 -13.11 17.04 7.95
N PRO A 112 -11.94 16.55 8.36
CA PRO A 112 -11.80 15.21 8.92
C PRO A 112 -12.55 15.03 10.25
N PHE A 113 -12.90 16.11 10.97
CA PHE A 113 -13.63 15.97 12.23
C PHE A 113 -15.09 15.60 12.00
N THR A 114 -15.72 16.19 10.99
CA THR A 114 -17.13 15.92 10.66
C THR A 114 -17.29 14.83 9.61
N GLN A 115 -16.26 14.53 8.82
CA GLN A 115 -16.35 13.57 7.70
C GLN A 115 -15.77 12.19 8.01
N THR A 116 -15.15 12.00 9.18
CA THR A 116 -14.70 10.70 9.68
C THR A 116 -15.70 10.13 10.69
N TYR A 117 -16.15 8.91 10.42
CA TYR A 117 -17.08 8.13 11.22
C TYR A 117 -16.31 7.01 11.92
N TYR A 118 -16.26 7.05 13.25
CA TYR A 118 -15.58 6.06 14.09
C TYR A 118 -16.56 4.95 14.47
N ALA A 119 -16.13 3.69 14.35
CA ALA A 119 -17.00 2.57 14.69
C ALA A 119 -17.41 2.62 16.17
N GLU A 120 -18.72 2.50 16.42
CA GLU A 120 -19.32 2.38 17.76
C GLU A 120 -19.69 0.94 18.09
N SER A 121 -19.84 0.09 17.07
CA SER A 121 -20.08 -1.34 17.21
C SER A 121 -19.75 -2.05 15.90
N GLY A 122 -19.46 -3.35 15.98
CA GLY A 122 -19.25 -4.17 14.80
C GLY A 122 -18.06 -5.10 14.93
N THR A 123 -17.71 -5.76 13.84
CA THR A 123 -16.61 -6.71 13.80
C THR A 123 -15.76 -6.57 12.55
N ILE A 124 -14.47 -6.87 12.71
CA ILE A 124 -13.54 -7.13 11.62
C ILE A 124 -13.06 -8.57 11.80
N LYS A 125 -13.28 -9.42 10.81
CA LYS A 125 -12.89 -10.84 10.85
C LYS A 125 -11.74 -11.08 9.88
N VAL A 126 -10.56 -11.38 10.40
CA VAL A 126 -9.42 -11.83 9.61
C VAL A 126 -9.50 -13.35 9.49
N THR A 127 -9.70 -13.85 8.28
CA THR A 127 -9.79 -15.29 7.98
C THR A 127 -8.46 -15.87 7.50
N THR A 128 -7.61 -15.06 6.89
CA THR A 128 -6.26 -15.45 6.46
C THR A 128 -5.25 -14.39 6.88
N TYR A 129 -4.15 -14.82 7.48
CA TYR A 129 -2.96 -14.02 7.71
C TYR A 129 -1.71 -14.89 7.56
N ASN A 130 -0.94 -14.66 6.51
CA ASN A 130 0.30 -15.38 6.21
C ASN A 130 1.28 -14.47 5.45
N SER A 131 2.43 -14.99 5.01
CA SER A 131 3.45 -14.20 4.31
C SER A 131 3.02 -13.63 2.95
N LYS A 132 1.84 -14.00 2.43
CA LYS A 132 1.36 -13.57 1.11
C LYS A 132 0.16 -12.66 1.18
N ALA A 133 -0.68 -12.78 2.22
CA ALA A 133 -1.92 -12.04 2.26
C ALA A 133 -2.54 -11.89 3.65
N ILE A 134 -3.37 -10.85 3.75
CA ILE A 134 -4.39 -10.67 4.79
C ILE A 134 -5.77 -10.69 4.12
N ILE A 135 -6.65 -11.60 4.53
CA ILE A 135 -8.01 -11.71 3.97
C ILE A 135 -9.00 -11.63 5.11
N GLY A 136 -10.09 -10.91 4.90
CA GLY A 136 -11.13 -10.79 5.91
C GLY A 136 -12.41 -10.14 5.43
N THR A 137 -13.36 -10.05 6.37
CA THR A 137 -14.64 -9.38 6.21
C THR A 137 -14.86 -8.38 7.33
N PHE A 138 -15.76 -7.43 7.13
CA PHE A 138 -16.13 -6.46 8.17
C PHE A 138 -17.56 -5.97 8.03
N GLU A 139 -18.16 -5.65 9.16
CA GLU A 139 -19.42 -4.91 9.26
C GLU A 139 -19.42 -4.11 10.56
N PHE A 140 -19.82 -2.85 10.50
CA PHE A 140 -19.85 -1.98 11.66
C PHE A 140 -20.82 -0.81 11.49
N LYS A 141 -21.24 -0.24 12.62
CA LYS A 141 -21.91 1.07 12.67
C LYS A 141 -20.91 2.08 13.16
N ALA A 142 -20.86 3.24 12.52
CA ALA A 142 -19.93 4.30 12.86
C ALA A 142 -20.63 5.65 12.98
N ALA A 143 -20.15 6.49 13.89
CA ALA A 143 -20.65 7.84 14.10
C ALA A 143 -19.52 8.87 13.97
N ASN A 144 -19.83 10.05 13.46
CA ASN A 144 -18.90 11.19 13.45
C ASN A 144 -19.11 12.08 14.70
N THR A 145 -18.29 13.12 14.83
CA THR A 145 -18.32 14.03 15.98
C THR A 145 -19.61 14.87 16.10
N VAL A 146 -20.42 14.93 15.05
CA VAL A 146 -21.72 15.62 15.03
C VAL A 146 -22.91 14.67 15.20
N GLY A 147 -22.65 13.37 15.42
CA GLY A 147 -23.67 12.36 15.71
C GLY A 147 -24.37 11.76 14.49
N GLU A 148 -23.90 12.04 13.28
CA GLU A 148 -24.39 11.33 12.08
C GLU A 148 -23.86 9.90 12.07
N ILE A 149 -24.70 8.97 11.62
CA ILE A 149 -24.40 7.54 11.64
C ILE A 149 -24.26 7.00 10.21
N LYS A 150 -23.27 6.13 10.02
CA LYS A 150 -23.08 5.30 8.82
C LYS A 150 -23.19 3.82 9.17
N THR A 151 -23.87 3.08 8.32
CA THR A 151 -23.97 1.61 8.43
C THR A 151 -23.11 0.96 7.36
N ILE A 152 -22.05 0.29 7.77
CA ILE A 152 -21.08 -0.40 6.90
C ILE A 152 -21.39 -1.90 6.94
N THR A 153 -21.71 -2.47 5.79
CA THR A 153 -22.12 -3.87 5.66
C THR A 153 -21.45 -4.54 4.48
N GLU A 154 -21.43 -5.87 4.47
CA GLU A 154 -20.88 -6.68 3.37
C GLU A 154 -19.42 -6.29 3.02
N GLY A 155 -18.68 -5.85 4.04
CA GLY A 155 -17.29 -5.46 3.90
C GLY A 155 -16.40 -6.67 3.69
N GLN A 156 -15.48 -6.56 2.74
CA GLN A 156 -14.45 -7.57 2.46
C GLN A 156 -13.14 -6.90 2.07
N PHE A 157 -12.03 -7.52 2.45
CA PHE A 157 -10.70 -7.10 2.02
C PHE A 157 -9.82 -8.31 1.71
N ILE A 158 -8.99 -8.14 0.69
CA ILE A 158 -7.84 -8.97 0.36
C ILE A 158 -6.68 -8.00 0.26
N ILE A 159 -5.68 -8.12 1.12
CA ILE A 159 -4.46 -7.33 1.04
C ILE A 159 -3.34 -8.29 0.67
N SER A 160 -2.75 -8.10 -0.52
CA SER A 160 -1.50 -8.79 -0.84
C SER A 160 -0.38 -8.22 0.01
N LEU A 161 0.37 -9.13 0.65
CA LEU A 161 1.65 -8.85 1.31
C LEU A 161 2.83 -9.28 0.44
N GLU A 162 2.56 -9.91 -0.71
CA GLU A 162 3.60 -10.12 -1.71
C GLU A 162 4.06 -8.75 -2.21
N PRO A 163 5.38 -8.52 -2.34
CA PRO A 163 5.88 -7.27 -2.88
C PRO A 163 5.18 -7.00 -4.21
N THR A 164 4.56 -5.83 -4.34
CA THR A 164 4.12 -5.38 -5.67
C THR A 164 5.36 -5.42 -6.55
N PRO A 165 5.35 -6.16 -7.67
CA PRO A 165 6.46 -6.08 -8.60
C PRO A 165 6.65 -4.60 -8.90
N GLY A 166 7.86 -4.08 -8.64
CA GLY A 166 8.24 -2.78 -9.16
C GLY A 166 8.00 -2.74 -10.68
N PRO A 167 8.04 -1.57 -11.33
CA PRO A 167 7.91 -1.49 -12.78
C PRO A 167 8.75 -2.60 -13.40
N THR A 168 8.09 -3.49 -14.16
CA THR A 168 8.71 -4.67 -14.75
C THR A 168 10.04 -4.23 -15.31
N PRO A 169 11.17 -4.87 -14.92
CA PRO A 169 12.48 -4.43 -15.34
C PRO A 169 12.44 -4.13 -16.83
N GLY A 170 12.88 -2.94 -17.22
CA GLY A 170 12.88 -2.56 -18.63
C GLY A 170 13.46 -3.74 -19.39
N GLN A 171 12.69 -4.35 -20.30
CA GLN A 171 13.22 -5.36 -21.19
C GLN A 171 14.19 -4.60 -22.10
N GLY A 172 15.50 -4.72 -21.87
CA GLY A 172 16.46 -3.89 -22.57
C GLY A 172 17.90 -4.09 -22.15
N THR A 173 18.79 -3.46 -22.92
CA THR A 173 20.22 -3.42 -22.63
C THR A 173 20.47 -2.51 -21.43
N ALA A 174 21.33 -2.94 -20.51
CA ALA A 174 21.75 -2.09 -19.40
C ALA A 174 22.36 -0.78 -19.92
N ASN A 175 21.75 0.34 -19.53
CA ASN A 175 22.12 1.71 -19.90
C ASN A 175 22.29 2.60 -18.66
N MET A 176 22.24 1.98 -17.47
CA MET A 176 22.52 2.59 -16.18
C MET A 176 23.37 1.62 -15.35
N SER A 177 24.27 2.16 -14.55
CA SER A 177 25.13 1.38 -13.64
C SER A 177 25.43 2.18 -12.37
N ALA A 178 25.69 1.49 -11.27
CA ALA A 178 26.17 2.08 -10.03
C ALA A 178 26.87 1.01 -9.16
N LYS A 179 27.65 1.44 -8.18
CA LYS A 179 28.09 0.59 -7.07
C LYS A 179 27.17 0.80 -5.87
N VAL A 180 26.58 -0.27 -5.37
CA VAL A 180 25.79 -0.28 -4.12
C VAL A 180 26.62 -1.00 -3.07
N ASP A 181 27.02 -0.27 -2.03
CA ASP A 181 27.94 -0.73 -0.99
C ASP A 181 29.23 -1.34 -1.59
N GLY A 182 29.74 -0.72 -2.66
CA GLY A 182 30.92 -1.15 -3.39
C GLY A 182 30.69 -2.25 -4.44
N ALA A 183 29.55 -2.92 -4.43
CA ALA A 183 29.21 -3.94 -5.41
C ALA A 183 28.64 -3.33 -6.71
N SER A 184 29.28 -3.60 -7.84
CA SER A 184 28.82 -3.11 -9.15
C SER A 184 27.51 -3.77 -9.57
N LEU A 185 26.53 -2.94 -9.92
CA LEU A 185 25.24 -3.34 -10.47
C LEU A 185 24.97 -2.61 -11.79
N ASN A 186 24.42 -3.35 -12.74
CA ASN A 186 23.89 -2.82 -13.98
C ASN A 186 22.37 -2.78 -13.91
N PHE A 187 21.76 -1.73 -14.44
CA PHE A 187 20.33 -1.51 -14.42
C PHE A 187 19.82 -1.24 -15.84
N VAL A 188 18.58 -1.65 -16.10
CA VAL A 188 17.83 -1.13 -17.24
C VAL A 188 17.11 0.13 -16.76
N GLY A 189 17.58 1.26 -17.27
CA GLY A 189 17.19 2.59 -16.88
C GLY A 189 16.22 3.25 -17.86
N GLN A 190 15.29 4.00 -17.31
CA GLN A 190 14.33 4.85 -18.01
C GLN A 190 14.16 6.15 -17.22
N ALA A 191 13.58 7.16 -17.87
CA ALA A 191 13.16 8.36 -17.17
C ALA A 191 11.81 8.88 -17.68
N ASN A 192 11.20 9.76 -16.89
CA ASN A 192 9.96 10.43 -17.24
C ASN A 192 10.01 11.88 -16.76
N LEU A 193 9.69 12.81 -17.67
CA LEU A 193 9.56 14.23 -17.39
C LEU A 193 8.09 14.58 -17.25
N ASN A 194 7.67 14.90 -16.03
CA ASN A 194 6.35 15.45 -15.75
C ASN A 194 6.40 16.97 -15.82
N ILE A 195 5.62 17.55 -16.72
CA ILE A 195 5.46 19.00 -16.86
C ILE A 195 4.21 19.40 -16.10
N ASN A 196 4.37 20.18 -15.02
CA ASN A 196 3.26 20.72 -14.25
C ASN A 196 3.41 22.24 -14.09
N ALA A 197 2.38 22.99 -14.50
CA ALA A 197 2.43 24.45 -14.49
C ALA A 197 2.45 25.08 -13.08
N LYS A 198 1.99 24.36 -12.05
CA LYS A 198 1.89 24.86 -10.68
C LYS A 198 3.05 24.41 -9.78
N LEU A 199 3.50 23.16 -9.95
CA LEU A 199 4.50 22.52 -9.11
C LEU A 199 5.91 22.53 -9.73
N GLY A 200 6.03 23.02 -10.96
CA GLY A 200 7.25 22.94 -11.74
C GLY A 200 7.43 21.58 -12.43
N ASN A 201 8.49 21.46 -13.22
CA ASN A 201 8.81 20.22 -13.91
C ASN A 201 9.45 19.22 -12.94
N MET A 202 9.11 17.94 -13.07
CA MET A 202 9.69 16.87 -12.28
C MET A 202 10.28 15.80 -13.19
N MET A 203 11.57 15.54 -13.05
CA MET A 203 12.25 14.47 -13.79
C MET A 203 12.47 13.28 -12.88
N THR A 204 11.85 12.14 -13.20
CA THR A 204 12.05 10.88 -12.48
C THR A 204 12.94 9.98 -13.33
N ILE A 205 14.13 9.67 -12.84
CA ILE A 205 15.08 8.73 -13.43
C ILE A 205 15.06 7.47 -12.57
N TYR A 206 14.92 6.29 -13.17
CA TYR A 206 14.93 5.04 -12.42
C TYR A 206 15.62 3.93 -13.19
N GLY A 207 16.23 3.01 -12.46
CA GLY A 207 16.92 1.83 -12.99
C GLY A 207 16.49 0.57 -12.27
N THR A 208 16.31 -0.50 -13.02
CA THR A 208 15.82 -1.80 -12.50
C THR A 208 16.82 -2.93 -12.75
N ASN A 209 17.02 -3.81 -11.77
CA ASN A 209 17.80 -5.04 -11.86
C ASN A 209 17.11 -6.14 -11.03
N GLY A 210 16.21 -6.88 -11.68
CA GLY A 210 15.32 -7.81 -10.96
C GLY A 210 14.44 -7.05 -9.97
N LEU A 211 14.53 -7.40 -8.68
CA LEU A 211 13.81 -6.71 -7.60
C LEU A 211 14.51 -5.42 -7.13
N LYS A 212 15.76 -5.18 -7.55
CA LYS A 212 16.51 -3.99 -7.16
C LYS A 212 16.10 -2.80 -8.00
N VAL A 213 15.85 -1.65 -7.37
CA VAL A 213 15.48 -0.41 -8.05
C VAL A 213 16.29 0.74 -7.49
N VAL A 214 16.89 1.55 -8.37
CA VAL A 214 17.42 2.86 -8.02
C VAL A 214 16.49 3.92 -8.60
N THR A 215 16.15 4.94 -7.81
CA THR A 215 15.25 6.03 -8.23
C THR A 215 15.89 7.37 -7.87
N ILE A 216 15.79 8.33 -8.77
CA ILE A 216 16.20 9.71 -8.55
C ILE A 216 15.07 10.60 -9.07
N ILE A 217 14.53 11.47 -8.21
CA ILE A 217 13.48 12.42 -8.54
C ILE A 217 14.07 13.81 -8.46
N VAL A 218 14.09 14.55 -9.56
CA VAL A 218 14.57 15.93 -9.60
C VAL A 218 13.38 16.87 -9.58
N TYR A 219 13.29 17.71 -8.56
CA TYR A 219 12.28 18.74 -8.44
C TYR A 219 12.67 19.98 -9.23
N ASN A 220 11.68 20.69 -9.79
CA ASN A 220 11.91 21.90 -10.57
C ASN A 220 12.99 21.71 -11.65
N TYR A 221 12.93 20.61 -12.39
CA TYR A 221 13.93 20.21 -13.38
C TYR A 221 14.15 21.29 -14.45
N LYS A 222 15.40 21.72 -14.61
CA LYS A 222 15.83 22.82 -15.49
C LYS A 222 16.74 22.37 -16.64
N GLY A 223 16.94 21.06 -16.81
CA GLY A 223 17.84 20.51 -17.83
C GLY A 223 19.22 20.15 -17.27
N ALA A 224 20.27 20.31 -18.09
CA ALA A 224 21.64 20.01 -17.69
C ALA A 224 22.09 20.90 -16.51
N GLY A 225 22.84 20.32 -15.58
CA GLY A 225 23.23 20.99 -14.33
C GLY A 225 23.61 20.02 -13.23
N THR A 226 24.01 20.59 -12.10
CA THR A 226 24.21 19.84 -10.86
C THR A 226 23.02 20.06 -9.95
N TYR A 227 22.50 18.98 -9.39
CA TYR A 227 21.38 18.95 -8.46
C TYR A 227 21.86 18.31 -7.17
N GLU A 228 21.65 18.97 -6.05
CA GLU A 228 21.99 18.42 -4.74
C GLU A 228 20.90 17.43 -4.31
N ILE A 229 21.31 16.20 -3.94
CA ILE A 229 20.36 15.21 -3.41
C ILE A 229 19.97 15.66 -1.99
N ASP A 230 18.66 15.56 -1.72
CA ASP A 230 17.89 16.08 -0.58
C ASP A 230 17.65 17.58 -0.49
N ILE A 231 18.00 18.31 -1.55
CA ILE A 231 17.67 19.74 -1.70
C ILE A 231 16.92 19.95 -3.02
N ASP A 232 17.55 19.61 -4.14
CA ASP A 232 16.98 19.77 -5.48
C ASP A 232 16.40 18.47 -6.04
N ALA A 233 16.83 17.34 -5.48
CA ALA A 233 16.44 16.00 -5.92
C ALA A 233 16.31 15.05 -4.73
N GLN A 234 15.67 13.90 -4.90
CA GLN A 234 15.59 12.81 -3.94
C GLN A 234 16.17 11.54 -4.53
N GLY A 235 17.02 10.84 -3.78
CA GLY A 235 17.61 9.56 -4.15
C GLY A 235 16.96 8.41 -3.37
N GLY A 236 16.70 7.30 -4.04
CA GLY A 236 16.11 6.11 -3.44
C GLY A 236 16.74 4.83 -3.98
N TYR A 237 16.77 3.80 -3.14
CA TYR A 237 17.17 2.45 -3.50
C TYR A 237 16.23 1.43 -2.85
N ASN A 238 15.76 0.47 -3.63
CA ASN A 238 15.05 -0.71 -3.13
C ASN A 238 15.89 -1.95 -3.41
N GLU A 239 16.12 -2.76 -2.40
CA GLU A 239 16.91 -4.00 -2.51
C GLU A 239 16.07 -5.19 -2.97
N ASP A 240 14.84 -5.30 -2.46
CA ASP A 240 13.98 -6.48 -2.64
C ASP A 240 12.47 -6.17 -2.67
N GLN A 241 12.08 -4.90 -2.82
CA GLN A 241 10.69 -4.42 -2.78
C GLN A 241 9.95 -4.67 -1.45
N THR A 242 10.64 -5.08 -0.39
CA THR A 242 10.08 -5.15 0.97
C THR A 242 10.23 -3.80 1.67
N GLN A 243 9.40 -3.54 2.69
CA GLN A 243 9.52 -2.34 3.52
C GLN A 243 10.92 -2.21 4.14
N THR A 244 11.48 -3.32 4.63
CA THR A 244 12.82 -3.35 5.24
C THR A 244 13.96 -3.22 4.22
N GLY A 245 13.67 -3.40 2.93
CA GLY A 245 14.60 -3.23 1.82
C GLY A 245 14.44 -1.90 1.08
N SER A 246 13.67 -0.95 1.61
CA SER A 246 13.49 0.39 1.04
C SER A 246 14.40 1.41 1.73
N TYR A 247 15.13 2.18 0.92
CA TYR A 247 16.08 3.18 1.36
C TYR A 247 15.83 4.48 0.60
N ALA A 248 15.82 5.61 1.31
CA ALA A 248 15.63 6.92 0.70
C ALA A 248 16.50 7.97 1.40
N SER A 249 16.91 8.96 0.64
CA SER A 249 17.68 10.10 1.10
C SER A 249 16.82 11.00 2.03
N GLU A 250 17.45 11.65 3.03
CA GLU A 250 16.77 12.39 4.11
C GLU A 250 16.63 13.87 3.77
N THR A 251 15.40 14.38 3.75
CA THR A 251 15.13 15.78 3.43
C THR A 251 15.93 16.75 4.30
N GLY A 252 16.65 17.68 3.66
CA GLY A 252 17.42 18.73 4.35
C GLY A 252 18.83 18.30 4.79
N VAL A 253 19.23 17.05 4.54
CA VAL A 253 20.61 16.58 4.77
C VAL A 253 21.27 16.36 3.42
N LYS A 254 22.35 17.08 3.10
CA LYS A 254 23.06 16.85 1.84
C LYS A 254 23.70 15.46 1.82
N THR A 255 23.04 14.49 1.19
CA THR A 255 23.48 13.09 1.15
C THR A 255 24.22 12.72 -0.13
N GLY A 256 24.19 13.57 -1.15
CA GLY A 256 24.75 13.24 -2.46
C GLY A 256 24.60 14.32 -3.51
N LYS A 257 24.87 13.94 -4.76
CA LYS A 257 24.73 14.81 -5.94
C LYS A 257 24.30 14.02 -7.17
N LEU A 258 23.53 14.68 -8.02
CA LEU A 258 23.20 14.27 -9.38
C LEU A 258 23.79 15.31 -10.34
N ILE A 259 24.50 14.84 -11.36
CA ILE A 259 25.02 15.71 -12.42
C ILE A 259 24.37 15.27 -13.74
N ILE A 260 23.51 16.12 -14.29
CA ILE A 260 22.96 15.95 -15.63
C ILE A 260 23.92 16.61 -16.61
N THR A 261 24.60 15.81 -17.43
CA THR A 261 25.56 16.29 -18.42
C THR A 261 24.90 16.63 -19.75
N SER A 262 23.77 15.98 -20.07
CA SER A 262 23.01 16.22 -21.29
C SER A 262 21.53 15.93 -21.07
N SER A 263 20.68 16.80 -21.62
CA SER A 263 19.25 16.58 -21.76
C SER A 263 18.84 17.03 -23.16
N THR A 264 18.35 16.11 -23.96
CA THR A 264 17.73 16.41 -25.26
C THR A 264 16.20 16.33 -25.11
N SER A 265 15.45 16.19 -26.20
CA SER A 265 13.99 16.01 -26.15
C SER A 265 13.54 14.62 -25.71
N ASN A 266 14.41 13.61 -25.79
CA ASN A 266 14.06 12.20 -25.54
C ASN A 266 15.15 11.40 -24.81
N THR A 267 16.27 12.02 -24.46
CA THR A 267 17.36 11.36 -23.73
C THR A 267 17.92 12.27 -22.64
N VAL A 268 18.33 11.66 -21.53
CA VAL A 268 19.00 12.33 -20.41
C VAL A 268 20.20 11.49 -19.98
N LYS A 269 21.32 12.16 -19.76
CA LYS A 269 22.61 11.55 -19.41
C LYS A 269 23.20 12.21 -18.19
N GLY A 270 23.89 11.43 -17.38
CA GLY A 270 24.49 11.98 -16.18
C GLY A 270 25.15 10.96 -15.28
N THR A 271 25.54 11.45 -14.11
CA THR A 271 26.12 10.67 -13.02
C THR A 271 25.42 10.98 -11.71
N PHE A 272 25.48 10.04 -10.76
CA PHE A 272 24.91 10.23 -9.42
C PHE A 272 25.71 9.50 -8.36
N GLU A 273 25.63 10.03 -7.15
CA GLU A 273 26.08 9.38 -5.92
C GLU A 273 25.23 9.89 -4.76
N PHE A 274 24.89 9.03 -3.82
CA PHE A 274 24.17 9.41 -2.60
C PHE A 274 24.25 8.33 -1.53
N VAL A 275 23.92 8.70 -0.30
CA VAL A 275 23.70 7.78 0.81
C VAL A 275 22.22 7.79 1.16
N ALA A 276 21.61 6.61 1.24
CA ALA A 276 20.19 6.46 1.57
C ALA A 276 20.05 5.61 2.85
N PRO A 277 19.62 6.18 3.99
CA PRO A 277 19.21 5.40 5.15
C PRO A 277 17.97 4.55 4.86
N ASN A 278 17.75 3.54 5.70
CA ASN A 278 16.54 2.72 5.64
C ASN A 278 15.30 3.57 5.94
N MET A 279 14.23 3.38 5.16
CA MET A 279 12.96 4.07 5.39
C MET A 279 12.24 3.56 6.64
N ASP A 280 12.54 2.33 7.07
CA ASP A 280 12.19 1.86 8.40
C ASP A 280 13.17 2.46 9.42
N THR A 281 12.71 3.50 10.12
CA THR A 281 13.50 4.25 11.11
C THR A 281 13.96 3.41 12.32
N PHE A 282 13.39 2.21 12.53
CA PHE A 282 13.89 1.29 13.55
C PHE A 282 15.16 0.56 13.10
N LEU A 283 15.40 0.47 11.79
CA LEU A 283 16.59 -0.11 11.19
C LEU A 283 17.63 0.99 10.95
N LYS A 284 18.77 0.91 11.66
CA LYS A 284 19.90 1.85 11.48
C LYS A 284 20.78 1.53 10.27
N THR A 285 20.26 0.79 9.30
CA THR A 285 20.98 0.41 8.09
C THR A 285 20.90 1.53 7.05
N LYS A 286 21.85 1.53 6.12
CA LYS A 286 21.90 2.49 5.01
C LYS A 286 22.56 1.84 3.81
N LYS A 287 22.32 2.41 2.63
CA LYS A 287 22.99 2.04 1.37
C LYS A 287 23.84 3.21 0.88
N THR A 288 25.04 2.89 0.42
CA THR A 288 25.95 3.85 -0.19
C THR A 288 26.00 3.61 -1.70
N ILE A 289 25.48 4.56 -2.47
CA ILE A 289 25.38 4.50 -3.92
C ILE A 289 26.47 5.40 -4.50
N THR A 290 27.40 4.80 -5.23
CA THR A 290 28.56 5.50 -5.81
C THR A 290 28.75 5.13 -7.27
N GLU A 291 29.54 5.93 -7.99
CA GLU A 291 29.87 5.69 -9.40
C GLU A 291 28.64 5.50 -10.30
N GLY A 292 27.51 6.11 -9.94
CA GLY A 292 26.28 6.06 -10.70
C GLY A 292 26.45 6.75 -12.04
N LYS A 293 26.05 6.08 -13.12
CA LYS A 293 26.08 6.61 -14.50
C LYS A 293 24.84 6.14 -15.23
N PHE A 294 24.29 7.01 -16.08
CA PHE A 294 23.13 6.66 -16.90
C PHE A 294 23.13 7.40 -18.24
N ASP A 295 22.58 6.73 -19.24
CA ASP A 295 22.25 7.24 -20.56
C ASP A 295 20.90 6.66 -20.96
N VAL A 296 19.82 7.34 -20.58
CA VAL A 296 18.46 6.78 -20.64
C VAL A 296 17.57 7.60 -21.57
N SER A 297 16.66 6.91 -22.24
CA SER A 297 15.54 7.55 -22.90
C SER A 297 14.51 8.00 -21.88
N TYR A 298 13.80 9.09 -22.17
CA TYR A 298 12.72 9.56 -21.33
C TYR A 298 11.47 9.94 -22.12
N THR A 299 10.31 9.79 -21.49
CA THR A 299 9.02 10.24 -22.01
C THR A 299 8.58 11.52 -21.30
N THR A 300 7.77 12.33 -21.97
CA THR A 300 7.21 13.55 -21.38
C THR A 300 5.72 13.36 -21.14
N THR A 301 5.26 13.70 -19.94
CA THR A 301 3.85 13.67 -19.55
C THR A 301 3.46 15.06 -19.05
N SER A 302 2.36 15.60 -19.55
CA SER A 302 1.78 16.85 -19.02
C SER A 302 0.71 16.50 -17.99
N ILE A 303 0.83 17.07 -16.79
CA ILE A 303 -0.09 16.87 -15.66
C ILE A 303 -0.71 18.20 -15.25
#